data_AF-A0A946AE99-F1
#
_entry.id   AF-A0A946AE99-F1
#
_cell.length_a   1.000
_cell.length_b   1.000
_cell.length_c   1.000
_cell.angle_alpha   90.00
_cell.angle_beta   90.00
_cell.angle_gamma   90.00
#
_symmetry.space_group_name_H-M   'P 1'
#
loop_
_entity.id
_entity.type
_entity.pdbx_description
1 polymer ?
#
loop_
_entity_poly.entity_id
_entity_poly.type
_entity_poly.pdbx_seq_one_letter_code
_entity_poly.pdbx_strand_id
1 'polypeptide(L)'
;MSQDPPKTIPCPICGNRAEKRYKPFCSDRCRMRDLAHWIGADEPYVIPGPSLVPEGIELGEEERALLAEAMAESRLAGDNVIRADFRTGKILDGDDS
;
A
#
# COMPACT_ATOMS: atom_id res chain seq x y z
N MET A 1 41.08 -18.74 -6.00
CA MET A 1 40.26 -17.65 -5.42
C MET A 1 39.19 -17.30 -6.44
N SER A 2 37.97 -17.84 -6.31
CA SER A 2 36.87 -17.44 -7.20
C SER A 2 36.38 -16.06 -6.76
N GLN A 3 36.55 -15.06 -7.62
CA GLN A 3 35.90 -13.77 -7.48
C GLN A 3 34.67 -13.80 -8.39
N ASP A 4 33.49 -13.99 -7.82
CA ASP A 4 32.26 -13.61 -8.48
C ASP A 4 32.19 -12.08 -8.52
N PRO A 5 31.97 -11.45 -9.69
CA PRO A 5 31.82 -10.00 -9.76
C PRO A 5 30.61 -9.58 -8.90
N PRO A 6 30.71 -8.48 -8.15
CA PRO A 6 29.62 -8.04 -7.28
C PRO A 6 28.36 -7.83 -8.13
N LYS A 7 27.30 -8.60 -7.84
CA LYS A 7 26.02 -8.50 -8.54
C LYS A 7 25.53 -7.05 -8.46
N THR A 8 25.56 -6.34 -9.58
CA THR A 8 25.09 -4.96 -9.64
C THR A 8 23.58 -4.97 -9.76
N ILE A 9 22.91 -4.52 -8.72
CA ILE A 9 21.45 -4.40 -8.69
C ILE A 9 21.06 -3.26 -9.64
N PRO A 10 20.19 -3.51 -10.65
CA PRO A 10 19.65 -2.45 -11.50
C PRO A 10 18.68 -1.57 -10.71
N CYS A 11 18.54 -0.32 -11.11
CA CYS A 11 17.60 0.63 -10.52
C CYS A 11 16.17 0.10 -10.69
N PRO A 12 15.38 -0.05 -9.60
CA PRO A 12 14.03 -0.61 -9.69
C PRO A 12 13.04 0.30 -10.42
N ILE A 13 13.38 1.57 -10.60
CA ILE A 13 12.52 2.58 -11.24
C ILE A 13 12.75 2.69 -12.75
N CYS A 14 13.96 2.42 -13.24
CA CYS A 14 14.31 2.64 -14.65
C CYS A 14 15.28 1.63 -15.26
N GLY A 15 15.78 0.65 -14.50
CA GLY A 15 16.69 -0.40 -14.97
C GLY A 15 18.16 -0.01 -15.09
N ASN A 16 18.50 1.28 -15.01
CA ASN A 16 19.90 1.75 -15.09
C ASN A 16 20.77 1.23 -13.93
N ARG A 17 22.09 1.22 -14.11
CA ARG A 17 23.03 0.80 -13.07
C ARG A 17 22.90 1.66 -11.81
N ALA A 18 22.73 1.04 -10.65
CA ALA A 18 22.68 1.78 -9.39
C ALA A 18 24.00 2.51 -9.10
N GLU A 19 23.90 3.75 -8.63
CA GLU A 19 25.03 4.56 -8.23
C GLU A 19 25.32 4.42 -6.74
N LYS A 20 26.59 4.41 -6.33
CA LYS A 20 26.99 4.17 -4.94
C LYS A 20 26.31 5.12 -3.93
N ARG A 21 26.08 6.37 -4.33
CA ARG A 21 25.44 7.40 -3.50
C ARG A 21 23.93 7.18 -3.34
N TYR A 22 23.28 6.60 -4.34
CA TYR A 22 21.82 6.54 -4.43
C TYR A 22 21.27 5.11 -4.32
N LYS A 23 22.11 4.11 -4.01
CA LYS A 23 21.68 2.70 -3.94
C LYS A 23 20.40 2.54 -3.12
N PRO A 24 19.37 1.83 -3.65
CA PRO A 24 19.39 0.98 -4.86
C PRO A 24 19.15 1.70 -6.20
N PHE A 25 19.05 3.03 -6.22
CA PHE A 25 18.70 3.82 -7.40
C PHE A 25 19.93 4.32 -8.20
N CYS A 26 19.68 4.76 -9.43
CA CYS A 26 20.71 5.42 -10.25
C CYS A 26 20.83 6.93 -9.97
N SER A 27 19.81 7.58 -9.40
CA SER A 27 19.83 9.03 -9.16
C SER A 27 18.83 9.46 -8.08
N ASP A 28 18.98 10.69 -7.58
CA ASP A 28 18.03 11.29 -6.64
C ASP A 28 16.61 11.40 -7.23
N ARG A 29 16.49 11.68 -8.54
CA ARG A 29 15.19 11.70 -9.24
C ARG A 29 14.45 10.35 -9.14
N CYS A 30 15.16 9.23 -9.29
CA CYS A 30 14.55 7.91 -9.17
C CYS A 30 14.15 7.60 -7.73
N ARG A 31 14.96 8.01 -6.74
CA ARG A 31 14.59 7.92 -5.31
C ARG A 31 13.32 8.69 -4.98
N MET A 32 13.15 9.88 -5.54
CA MET A 32 11.95 10.69 -5.32
C MET A 32 10.71 10.14 -6.02
N ARG A 33 10.88 9.56 -7.22
CA ARG A 33 9.77 8.87 -7.89
C ARG A 33 9.31 7.64 -7.12
N ASP A 34 10.24 6.85 -6.61
CA ASP A 34 9.94 5.71 -5.73
C ASP A 34 9.11 6.16 -4.52
N LEU A 35 9.54 7.24 -3.84
CA LEU A 35 8.78 7.83 -2.74
C LEU A 35 7.38 8.30 -3.18
N ALA A 36 7.25 8.89 -4.37
CA ALA A 36 5.96 9.35 -4.90
C ALA A 36 4.97 8.18 -5.06
N HIS A 37 5.42 7.03 -5.53
CA HIS A 37 4.59 5.82 -5.63
C HIS A 37 4.13 5.32 -4.24
N TRP A 38 4.94 5.52 -3.19
CA TRP A 38 4.54 5.17 -1.82
C TRP A 38 3.48 6.09 -1.23
N ILE A 39 3.54 7.38 -1.53
CA ILE A 39 2.62 8.38 -0.96
C ILE A 39 1.32 8.55 -1.75
N GLY A 40 1.05 7.70 -2.74
CA GLY A 40 -0.24 7.69 -3.44
C GLY A 40 -0.31 8.56 -4.71
N ALA A 41 0.81 8.87 -5.37
CA ALA A 41 0.81 9.60 -6.65
C ALA A 41 0.23 8.76 -7.81
N ASP A 42 0.26 9.28 -9.05
CA ASP A 42 -0.39 8.75 -10.26
C ASP A 42 -0.33 7.21 -10.45
N GLU A 43 0.74 6.55 -10.00
CA GLU A 43 0.89 5.08 -9.99
C GLU A 43 1.35 4.59 -8.60
N PRO A 44 0.44 4.32 -7.66
CA PRO A 44 0.81 3.93 -6.31
C PRO A 44 1.21 2.45 -6.23
N TYR A 45 2.09 2.11 -5.28
CA TYR A 45 2.38 0.71 -4.99
C TYR A 45 1.16 0.03 -4.36
N VAL A 46 0.58 -0.94 -5.07
CA VAL A 46 -0.55 -1.74 -4.62
C VAL A 46 -0.09 -3.17 -4.39
N ILE A 47 -0.35 -3.69 -3.20
CA ILE A 47 -0.20 -5.12 -2.91
C ILE A 47 -1.55 -5.77 -3.22
N PRO A 48 -1.68 -6.60 -4.26
CA PRO A 48 -2.93 -7.30 -4.54
C PRO A 48 -3.24 -8.23 -3.36
N GLY A 49 -4.40 -8.03 -2.74
CA GLY A 49 -4.93 -8.88 -1.69
C GLY A 49 -5.91 -9.92 -2.24
N PRO A 50 -6.16 -11.02 -1.52
CA PRO A 50 -7.30 -11.88 -1.81
C PRO A 50 -8.57 -11.05 -1.78
N SER A 51 -9.56 -11.43 -2.59
CA SER A 51 -10.87 -10.80 -2.54
C SER A 51 -11.42 -10.88 -1.11
N LEU A 52 -11.90 -9.76 -0.59
CA LEU A 52 -12.57 -9.73 0.71
C LEU A 52 -13.95 -10.41 0.64
N VAL A 53 -14.45 -10.71 -0.57
CA VAL A 53 -15.56 -11.65 -0.74
C VAL A 53 -14.98 -13.08 -0.81
N PRO A 54 -15.32 -13.96 0.14
CA PRO A 54 -14.89 -15.35 0.08
C PRO A 54 -15.47 -15.99 -1.19
N GLU A 55 -14.61 -16.65 -1.97
CA GLU A 55 -15.07 -17.41 -3.13
C GLU A 55 -15.99 -18.55 -2.66
N GLY A 56 -17.23 -18.58 -3.14
CA GLY A 56 -18.22 -19.61 -2.84
C GLY A 56 -19.35 -19.23 -1.88
N ILE A 57 -19.52 -17.96 -1.52
CA ILE A 57 -20.75 -17.48 -0.86
C ILE A 57 -21.72 -16.96 -1.92
N GLU A 58 -22.72 -17.76 -2.25
CA GLU A 58 -23.89 -17.36 -3.05
C GLU A 58 -24.77 -16.42 -2.20
N LEU A 59 -24.34 -15.16 -2.06
CA LEU A 59 -25.14 -14.13 -1.41
C LEU A 59 -26.34 -13.80 -2.32
N GLY A 60 -27.55 -13.85 -1.76
CA GLY A 60 -28.74 -13.44 -2.48
C GLY A 60 -28.62 -11.99 -2.98
N GLU A 61 -29.40 -11.62 -4.00
CA GLU A 61 -29.36 -10.27 -4.57
C GLU A 61 -29.62 -9.18 -3.51
N GLU A 62 -30.50 -9.48 -2.55
CA GLU A 62 -30.80 -8.64 -1.38
C GLU A 62 -29.59 -8.49 -0.43
N GLU A 63 -28.90 -9.59 -0.09
CA GLU A 63 -27.71 -9.55 0.79
C GLU A 63 -26.54 -8.82 0.12
N ARG A 64 -26.37 -8.97 -1.20
CA ARG A 64 -25.36 -8.24 -1.98
C ARG A 64 -25.66 -6.75 -2.02
N ALA A 65 -26.92 -6.36 -2.15
CA ALA A 65 -27.35 -4.96 -2.13
C ALA A 65 -27.10 -4.33 -0.75
N LEU A 66 -27.47 -5.02 0.33
CA LEU A 66 -27.23 -4.58 1.71
C LEU A 66 -25.73 -4.40 2.01
N LEU A 67 -24.88 -5.34 1.56
CA LEU A 67 -23.42 -5.22 1.72
C LEU A 67 -22.86 -4.05 0.91
N ALA A 68 -23.30 -3.87 -0.34
CA ALA A 68 -22.84 -2.77 -1.18
C ALA A 68 -23.23 -1.40 -0.61
N GLU A 69 -24.44 -1.27 -0.07
CA GLU A 69 -24.94 -0.05 0.57
C GLU A 69 -24.16 0.23 1.87
N ALA A 70 -23.98 -0.77 2.73
CA ALA A 70 -23.16 -0.64 3.95
C ALA A 70 -21.71 -0.25 3.63
N MET A 71 -21.11 -0.82 2.58
CA MET A 71 -19.76 -0.45 2.13
C MET A 71 -19.70 0.99 1.57
N ALA A 72 -20.77 1.45 0.90
CA ALA A 72 -20.85 2.81 0.37
C ALA A 72 -21.02 3.84 1.48
N GLU A 73 -21.90 3.59 2.46
CA GLU A 73 -22.11 4.47 3.62
C GLU A 73 -20.87 4.56 4.52
N SER A 74 -20.18 3.44 4.72
CA SER A 74 -18.93 3.43 5.50
C SER A 74 -17.80 4.25 4.86
N ARG A 75 -17.81 4.38 3.51
CA ARG A 75 -16.88 5.26 2.79
C ARG A 75 -17.21 6.75 2.96
N LEU A 76 -18.46 7.10 3.30
CA LEU A 76 -18.91 8.47 3.51
C LEU A 76 -18.72 8.94 4.96
N ALA A 77 -18.72 8.03 5.93
CA ALA A 77 -18.64 8.38 7.35
C ALA A 77 -17.20 8.50 7.90
N GLY A 78 -16.21 7.86 7.26
CA GLY A 78 -14.83 7.85 7.78
C GLY A 78 -14.63 6.94 9.00
N ASP A 79 -15.66 6.19 9.38
CA ASP A 79 -15.70 5.31 10.56
C ASP A 79 -14.84 4.04 10.42
N ASN A 80 -14.36 3.72 9.22
CA ASN A 80 -13.41 2.64 8.97
C ASN A 80 -11.94 3.05 9.20
N VAL A 81 -11.68 4.27 9.66
CA VAL A 81 -10.32 4.70 10.02
C VAL A 81 -10.08 4.36 11.49
N ILE A 82 -9.30 3.32 11.76
CA ILE A 82 -8.80 3.02 13.10
C ILE A 82 -7.91 4.19 13.53
N ARG A 83 -8.42 5.04 14.43
CA ARG A 83 -7.59 6.05 15.09
C ARG A 83 -6.79 5.37 16.18
N ALA A 84 -5.47 5.44 16.09
CA ALA A 84 -4.55 4.87 17.06
C ALA A 84 -3.57 5.94 17.56
N ASP A 85 -3.28 5.92 18.85
CA ASP A 85 -2.19 6.71 19.41
C ASP A 85 -0.87 6.00 19.14
N PHE A 86 -0.06 6.57 18.25
CA PHE A 86 1.23 6.00 17.85
C PHE A 86 2.26 5.95 18.99
N ARG A 87 2.06 6.71 20.08
CA ARG A 87 2.97 6.76 21.21
C ARG A 87 2.73 5.63 22.20
N THR A 88 1.48 5.20 22.36
CA THR A 88 1.08 4.17 23.33
C THR A 88 0.67 2.85 22.66
N GLY A 89 0.43 2.86 21.35
CA GLY A 89 0.02 1.69 20.58
C GLY A 89 -1.43 1.25 20.85
N LYS A 90 -2.25 2.11 21.47
CA LYS A 90 -3.66 1.82 21.74
C LYS A 90 -4.55 2.39 20.65
N ILE A 91 -5.60 1.62 20.32
CA ILE A 91 -6.73 2.09 19.53
C ILE A 91 -7.52 3.08 20.40
N LEU A 92 -7.86 4.24 19.85
CA LEU A 92 -8.69 5.23 20.50
C LEU A 92 -10.14 4.88 20.16
N ASP A 93 -10.88 4.38 21.14
CA ASP A 93 -12.32 4.17 21.01
C ASP A 93 -12.98 5.55 20.82
N GLY A 94 -13.90 5.63 19.86
CA GLY A 94 -14.37 6.87 19.22
C GLY A 94 -15.22 7.82 20.08
N ASP A 95 -15.08 7.83 21.41
CA ASP A 95 -15.88 8.64 22.31
C ASP A 95 -14.99 9.49 23.23
N ASP A 96 -14.51 10.62 22.72
CA ASP A 96 -14.12 11.77 23.56
C ASP A 96 -14.40 13.07 22.79
N SER A 97 -15.70 13.43 22.77
CA SER A 97 -16.34 14.74 22.53
C SER A 97 -15.95 15.58 21.30
#